data_AF-A0A7Y7P177-F1
#
_entry.id   AF-A0A7Y7P177-F1
#
_cell.length_a   1.000
_cell.length_b   1.000
_cell.length_c   1.000
_cell.angle_alpha   90.00
_cell.angle_beta   90.00
_cell.angle_gamma   90.00
#
_symmetry.space_group_name_H-M   'P 1'
#
loop_
_entity.id
_entity.type
_entity.pdbx_description
1 polymer ?
#
loop_
_entity_poly.entity_id
_entity_poly.type
_entity_poly.pdbx_seq_one_letter_code
_entity_poly.pdbx_strand_id
1 'polypeptide(L)'
;MRKFIVTIEESTKEQDNLFLDYIKENEFNWWHWIKNFWIVIDYKDTINSLRLRDKVREIYGSRNLVLEFEKKGWGGFGPNSDEPDGKNMFKWLNNNL
;
A
#
# COMPACT_ATOMS: atom_id res chain seq x y z
N MET A 1 -2.10 12.36 9.67
CA MET A 1 -1.69 11.46 8.57
C MET A 1 -1.48 10.06 9.13
N ARG A 2 -2.18 9.06 8.60
CA ARG A 2 -2.03 7.65 8.96
C ARG A 2 -1.38 6.86 7.83
N LYS A 3 -0.52 5.92 8.22
CA LYS A 3 0.21 5.05 7.29
C LYS A 3 -0.08 3.61 7.65
N PHE A 4 -0.35 2.81 6.63
CA PHE A 4 -0.75 1.42 6.78
C PHE A 4 0.13 0.51 5.94
N ILE A 5 0.56 -0.60 6.51
CA ILE A 5 1.04 -1.76 5.76
C ILE A 5 -0.13 -2.71 5.62
N VAL A 6 -0.42 -3.13 4.40
CA VAL A 6 -1.45 -4.11 4.08
C VAL A 6 -0.78 -5.32 3.46
N THR A 7 -0.97 -6.48 4.09
CA THR A 7 -0.48 -7.76 3.55
C THR A 7 -1.66 -8.69 3.29
N ILE A 8 -1.63 -9.37 2.16
CA ILE A 8 -2.69 -10.23 1.69
C ILE A 8 -2.08 -11.61 1.39
N GLU A 9 -2.85 -12.69 1.51
CA GLU A 9 -2.35 -14.02 1.16
C GLU A 9 -2.17 -14.19 -0.35
N GLU A 10 -3.20 -13.88 -1.13
CA GLU A 10 -3.22 -14.01 -2.59
C GLU A 10 -4.03 -12.86 -3.22
N SER A 11 -3.62 -12.45 -4.42
CA SER A 11 -4.36 -11.50 -5.26
C SER A 11 -4.41 -11.95 -6.71
N THR A 12 -5.54 -11.66 -7.36
CA THR A 12 -5.62 -11.56 -8.82
C THR A 12 -5.42 -10.11 -9.27
N LYS A 13 -5.11 -9.92 -10.56
CA LYS A 13 -4.97 -8.58 -11.15
C LYS A 13 -6.25 -7.76 -11.02
N GLU A 14 -7.41 -8.42 -11.14
CA GLU A 14 -8.72 -7.80 -11.01
C GLU A 14 -8.95 -7.30 -9.58
N GLN A 15 -8.57 -8.09 -8.57
CA GLN A 15 -8.65 -7.68 -7.17
C GLN A 15 -7.71 -6.49 -6.88
N ASP A 16 -6.49 -6.52 -7.42
CA ASP A 16 -5.54 -5.41 -7.28
C ASP A 16 -6.03 -4.12 -7.96
N ASN A 17 -6.70 -4.24 -9.10
CA ASN A 17 -7.36 -3.10 -9.75
C ASN A 17 -8.52 -2.55 -8.89
N LEU A 18 -9.37 -3.41 -8.33
CA LEU A 18 -10.48 -2.99 -7.46
C LEU A 18 -9.97 -2.27 -6.20
N PHE A 19 -8.89 -2.75 -5.60
CA PHE A 19 -8.31 -2.08 -4.44
C PHE A 19 -7.63 -0.76 -4.82
N LEU A 20 -6.97 -0.71 -5.98
CA LEU A 20 -6.41 0.54 -6.52
C LEU A 20 -7.49 1.58 -6.80
N ASP A 21 -8.65 1.17 -7.33
CA ASP A 21 -9.79 2.07 -7.56
C ASP A 21 -10.32 2.61 -6.23
N TYR A 22 -10.51 1.75 -5.22
CA TYR A 22 -10.86 2.18 -3.86
C TYR A 22 -9.86 3.20 -3.29
N ILE A 23 -8.56 2.96 -3.44
CA ILE A 23 -7.50 3.87 -2.99
C ILE A 23 -7.63 5.23 -3.68
N LYS A 24 -7.84 5.26 -5.00
CA LYS A 24 -7.99 6.50 -5.78
C LYS A 24 -9.25 7.27 -5.41
N GLU A 25 -10.39 6.59 -5.29
CA GLU A 25 -11.68 7.18 -4.91
C GLU A 25 -11.63 7.87 -3.54
N ASN A 26 -10.82 7.35 -2.62
CA ASN A 26 -10.63 7.94 -1.29
C ASN A 26 -9.43 8.90 -1.23
N GLU A 27 -8.81 9.19 -2.38
CA GLU A 27 -7.63 10.08 -2.51
C GLU A 27 -6.45 9.65 -1.61
N PHE A 28 -6.30 8.34 -1.40
CA PHE A 28 -5.19 7.78 -0.67
C PHE A 28 -3.95 7.67 -1.55
N ASN A 29 -2.79 7.81 -0.92
CA ASN A 29 -1.50 7.62 -1.54
C ASN A 29 -1.04 6.17 -1.31
N TRP A 30 -0.35 5.56 -2.28
CA TRP A 30 -0.04 4.14 -2.20
C TRP A 30 1.29 3.74 -2.83
N TRP A 31 1.79 2.59 -2.40
CA TRP A 31 2.92 1.90 -2.98
C TRP A 31 2.65 0.39 -3.04
N HIS A 32 2.85 -0.21 -4.21
CA HIS A 32 2.64 -1.64 -4.46
C HIS A 32 3.62 -2.17 -5.51
N TRP A 33 4.84 -2.43 -5.08
CA TRP A 33 5.90 -3.03 -5.92
C TRP A 33 6.13 -4.51 -5.63
N ILE A 34 5.69 -4.97 -4.46
CA ILE A 34 5.84 -6.35 -4.00
C ILE A 34 4.46 -6.99 -4.02
N LYS A 35 4.36 -8.18 -4.62
CA LYS A 35 3.10 -8.91 -4.73
C LYS A 35 2.47 -9.11 -3.33
N ASN A 36 1.16 -8.92 -3.26
CA ASN A 36 0.35 -9.01 -2.03
C ASN A 36 0.77 -8.06 -0.88
N PHE A 37 1.56 -7.04 -1.17
CA PHE A 37 2.04 -6.08 -0.18
C PHE A 37 1.76 -4.65 -0.65
N TRP A 38 1.03 -3.91 0.16
CA TRP A 38 0.72 -2.50 -0.09
C TRP A 38 1.15 -1.64 1.07
N ILE A 39 1.54 -0.41 0.75
CA ILE A 39 1.58 0.69 1.71
C ILE A 39 0.50 1.68 1.29
N VAL A 40 -0.33 2.10 2.24
CA VAL A 40 -1.41 3.06 2.03
C VAL A 40 -1.22 4.22 3.00
N ILE A 41 -1.34 5.45 2.50
CA ILE A 41 -1.22 6.68 3.28
C ILE A 41 -2.51 7.47 3.15
N ASP A 42 -3.15 7.69 4.29
CA ASP A 42 -4.29 8.60 4.44
C ASP A 42 -3.80 9.91 5.06
N TYR A 43 -3.70 10.96 4.24
CA TYR A 43 -3.30 12.29 4.70
C TYR A 43 -4.39 13.02 5.49
N LYS A 44 -5.66 12.58 5.37
CA LYS A 44 -6.84 13.23 5.96
C LYS A 44 -7.31 12.54 7.25
N ASP A 45 -6.67 11.44 7.67
CA ASP A 45 -7.00 10.66 8.88
C ASP A 45 -8.45 10.16 8.95
N THR A 46 -9.04 9.93 7.79
CA THR A 46 -10.42 9.49 7.58
C THR A 46 -10.65 8.00 7.85
N ILE A 47 -9.60 7.18 7.74
CA ILE A 47 -9.67 5.73 7.96
C ILE A 47 -8.74 5.26 9.08
N ASN A 48 -9.05 4.11 9.67
CA ASN A 48 -8.20 3.41 10.63
C ASN A 48 -7.93 1.97 10.14
N SER A 49 -7.00 1.29 10.79
CA SER A 49 -6.59 -0.07 10.39
C SER A 49 -7.74 -1.07 10.33
N LEU A 50 -8.73 -0.97 11.23
CA LEU A 50 -9.89 -1.88 11.26
C LEU A 50 -10.79 -1.70 10.04
N ARG A 51 -11.12 -0.44 9.69
CA ARG A 51 -11.95 -0.14 8.51
C ARG A 51 -11.24 -0.49 7.22
N LEU A 52 -9.93 -0.21 7.13
CA LEU A 52 -9.15 -0.57 5.96
C LEU A 52 -9.06 -2.09 5.81
N ARG A 53 -8.84 -2.83 6.90
CA ARG A 53 -8.87 -4.31 6.92
C ARG A 53 -10.20 -4.85 6.44
N ASP A 54 -11.31 -4.28 6.88
CA ASP A 54 -12.64 -4.75 6.46
C ASP A 54 -12.85 -4.58 4.95
N LYS A 55 -12.34 -3.48 4.37
CA LYS A 55 -12.34 -3.29 2.91
C LYS A 55 -11.40 -4.24 2.18
N VAL A 56 -10.20 -4.47 2.72
CA VAL A 56 -9.25 -5.46 2.17
C VAL A 56 -9.89 -6.85 2.19
N ARG A 57 -10.60 -7.21 3.27
CA ARG A 57 -11.31 -8.49 3.37
C ARG A 57 -12.43 -8.64 2.34
N GLU A 58 -13.17 -7.57 2.07
CA GLU A 58 -14.23 -7.55 1.05
C GLU A 58 -13.68 -7.87 -0.35
N ILE A 59 -12.48 -7.37 -0.68
CA ILE A 59 -11.90 -7.50 -2.02
C ILE A 59 -11.09 -8.81 -2.16
N TYR A 60 -10.27 -9.12 -1.15
CA TYR A 60 -9.25 -10.17 -1.23
C TYR A 60 -9.59 -11.45 -0.44
N GLY A 61 -10.61 -11.42 0.42
CA GLY A 61 -10.99 -12.54 1.27
C GLY A 61 -10.37 -12.51 2.68
N SER A 62 -10.46 -13.64 3.39
CA SER A 62 -10.36 -13.68 4.85
C SER A 62 -8.95 -13.60 5.45
N ARG A 63 -7.90 -13.83 4.66
CA ARG A 63 -6.50 -13.83 5.14
C ARG A 63 -5.77 -12.57 4.70
N ASN A 64 -5.80 -11.56 5.57
CA ASN A 64 -5.08 -10.31 5.41
C ASN A 64 -4.70 -9.71 6.77
N LEU A 65 -3.77 -8.75 6.76
CA LEU A 65 -3.37 -7.99 7.93
C LEU A 65 -3.14 -6.53 7.54
N VAL A 66 -3.65 -5.61 8.37
CA VAL A 66 -3.44 -4.17 8.23
C VAL A 66 -2.79 -3.64 9.50
N LEU A 67 -1.59 -3.09 9.38
CA LEU A 67 -0.83 -2.51 10.48
C LEU A 67 -0.74 -1.00 10.28
N GLU A 68 -1.26 -0.24 11.25
CA GLU A 68 -0.97 1.19 11.34
C GLU A 68 0.44 1.36 11.91
N PHE A 69 1.25 2.23 11.29
CA PHE A 69 2.63 2.42 11.72
C PHE A 69 3.03 3.90 11.71
N GLU A 70 3.85 4.26 12.70
CA GLU A 70 4.58 5.51 12.71
C GLU A 70 6.02 5.25 12.26
N LYS A 71 6.50 6.02 11.29
CA LYS A 71 7.83 5.80 10.71
C LYS A 71 8.92 6.10 11.75
N LYS A 72 9.65 5.08 12.16
CA LYS A 72 10.94 5.20 12.85
C LYS A 72 12.13 4.89 11.93
N GLY A 73 11.92 4.07 10.90
CA GLY A 73 12.89 3.68 9.88
C GLY A 73 12.29 2.61 8.95
N TRP A 74 12.89 2.40 7.77
CA TRP A 74 12.53 1.28 6.88
C TRP A 74 13.76 0.83 6.08
N GLY A 75 13.71 -0.40 5.58
CA GLY A 75 14.74 -0.97 4.72
C GLY A 75 14.12 -1.91 3.70
N GLY A 76 14.74 -2.03 2.53
CA GLY A 76 14.29 -2.91 1.47
C GLY A 76 15.38 -3.11 0.43
N PHE A 77 15.16 -4.06 -0.48
CA PHE A 77 16.08 -4.37 -1.58
C PHE A 77 15.29 -4.58 -2.87
N GLY A 78 15.78 -4.03 -3.98
CA GLY A 78 15.11 -4.09 -5.27
C GLY A 78 15.67 -3.07 -6.25
N PRO A 79 15.03 -2.92 -7.43
CA PRO A 79 15.46 -1.97 -8.45
C PRO A 79 15.57 -0.53 -7.91
N ASN A 80 16.71 0.11 -8.14
CA ASN A 80 17.04 1.45 -7.65
C ASN A 80 17.71 2.33 -8.73
N SER A 81 17.44 2.05 -10.01
CA SER A 81 18.01 2.84 -11.12
C SER A 81 17.32 4.20 -11.22
N ASP A 82 18.12 5.26 -11.32
CA ASP A 82 17.67 6.64 -11.55
C ASP A 82 17.69 7.04 -13.05
N GLU A 83 17.91 6.08 -13.95
CA GLU A 83 17.83 6.31 -15.39
C GLU A 83 16.38 6.65 -15.84
N PRO A 84 16.19 7.38 -16.95
CA PRO A 84 14.87 7.81 -17.42
C PRO A 84 13.87 6.65 -17.63
N ASP A 85 14.35 5.47 -18.03
CA ASP A 85 13.57 4.23 -18.19
C ASP A 85 13.77 3.25 -17.02
N GLY A 86 14.53 3.67 -16.00
CA GLY A 86 14.85 2.91 -14.81
C GLY A 86 13.67 2.79 -13.86
N LYS A 87 13.42 1.58 -13.37
CA LYS A 87 12.45 1.33 -12.30
C LYS A 87 13.12 1.59 -10.94
N ASN A 88 12.73 2.64 -10.24
CA ASN A 88 13.17 2.90 -8.86
C ASN A 88 12.04 2.58 -7.87
N MET A 89 12.17 1.44 -7.19
CA MET A 89 11.23 0.94 -6.22
C MET A 89 11.10 1.87 -4.99
N PHE A 90 12.18 2.59 -4.65
CA PHE A 90 12.31 3.34 -3.41
C PHE A 90 11.98 4.82 -3.54
N LYS A 91 11.98 5.36 -4.75
CA LYS A 91 11.76 6.80 -5.01
C LYS A 91 10.46 7.31 -4.37
N TRP A 92 9.37 6.58 -4.53
CA TRP A 92 8.09 6.95 -3.92
C TRP A 92 8.14 6.87 -2.39
N LEU A 93 8.75 5.83 -1.82
CA LEU A 93 8.88 5.64 -0.36
C LEU A 93 9.70 6.76 0.27
N ASN A 94 10.81 7.15 -0.34
CA ASN A 94 11.66 8.25 0.13
C ASN A 94 10.93 9.60 0.16
N ASN A 95 9.98 9.81 -0.75
CA ASN A 95 9.26 11.08 -0.88
C ASN A 95 7.96 11.15 -0.05
N ASN A 96 7.38 10.01 0.34
CA ASN A 96 6.04 9.96 0.95
C ASN A 96 6.00 9.35 2.36
N LEU A 97 6.95 8.49 2.72
CA LEU A 97 7.03 7.93 4.08
C LEU A 97 7.93 8.76 4.96
#